data_AF-A0A520IMQ7-F1
#
_entry.id   AF-A0A520IMQ7-F1
#
_cell.length_a   1.000
_cell.length_b   1.000
_cell.length_c   1.000
_cell.angle_alpha   90.00
_cell.angle_beta   90.00
_cell.angle_gamma   90.00
#
_symmetry.space_group_name_H-M   'P 1'
#
loop_
_entity.id
_entity.type
_entity.pdbx_description
1 polymer ?
#
loop_
_entity_poly.entity_id
_entity_poly.type
_entity_poly.pdbx_seq_one_letter_code
_entity_poly.pdbx_strand_id
1 'polypeptide(L)' 'MGSLRIVHSDDAVIAFERESGDETLLCVFNLGDDARGWPTGIATDGDMLFATDGADTTTLPALSGLVLRR' A
#
# COMPACT_ATOMS: atom_id res chain seq x y z
N MET A 1 -10.33 -6.03 -18.26
CA MET A 1 -11.07 -5.42 -17.13
C MET A 1 -10.26 -5.71 -15.89
N GLY A 2 -9.88 -4.70 -15.12
CA GLY A 2 -9.15 -4.90 -13.86
C GLY A 2 -10.09 -4.91 -12.67
N SER A 3 -9.73 -5.63 -11.61
CA SER A 3 -10.42 -5.63 -10.31
C SER A 3 -9.71 -4.69 -9.34
N LEU A 4 -10.43 -4.24 -8.32
CA LEU A 4 -9.86 -3.56 -7.16
C LEU A 4 -10.47 -4.18 -5.90
N ARG A 5 -9.63 -4.59 -4.96
CA ARG A 5 -10.03 -5.16 -3.67
C ARG A 5 -9.35 -4.41 -2.53
N ILE A 6 -10.14 -3.81 -1.64
CA ILE A 6 -9.62 -3.21 -0.41
C ILE A 6 -9.19 -4.35 0.52
N VAL A 7 -7.92 -4.34 0.94
CA VAL A 7 -7.35 -5.34 1.87
C VAL A 7 -7.18 -4.76 3.28
N HIS A 8 -7.09 -3.42 3.39
CA HIS A 8 -7.07 -2.70 4.65
C HIS A 8 -7.62 -1.30 4.47
N SER A 9 -8.35 -0.83 5.48
CA SER A 9 -8.83 0.55 5.54
C SER A 9 -9.08 0.89 6.99
N ASP A 10 -8.34 1.87 7.51
CA ASP A 10 -8.58 2.46 8.82
C ASP A 10 -8.78 3.99 8.72
N ASP A 11 -8.63 4.69 9.84
CA ASP A 11 -8.80 6.14 9.95
C ASP A 11 -7.78 6.95 9.12
N ALA A 12 -6.61 6.39 8.84
CA ALA A 12 -5.51 7.07 8.16
C ALA A 12 -4.95 6.27 6.97
N VAL A 13 -4.92 4.94 7.05
CA VAL A 13 -4.28 4.08 6.04
C VAL A 13 -5.31 3.35 5.20
N ILE A 14 -5.14 3.42 3.88
CA ILE A 14 -5.87 2.61 2.92
C ILE A 14 -4.90 1.73 2.14
N ALA A 15 -5.22 0.43 2.06
CA ALA A 15 -4.51 -0.50 1.20
C ALA A 15 -5.48 -1.28 0.33
N PHE A 16 -5.15 -1.40 -0.95
CA PHE A 16 -5.94 -2.18 -1.89
C PHE A 16 -5.04 -2.88 -2.89
N GLU A 17 -5.54 -4.01 -3.38
CA GLU A 17 -4.97 -4.71 -4.50
C GLU A 17 -5.68 -4.31 -5.78
N ARG A 18 -4.92 -4.13 -6.85
CA ARG A 18 -5.41 -3.92 -8.20
C ARG A 18 -4.89 -5.04 -9.07
N GLU A 19 -5.79 -5.85 -9.62
CA GLU A 19 -5.42 -6.92 -10.53
C GLU A 19 -5.82 -6.52 -11.95
N SER A 20 -4.93 -6.76 -12.92
CA SER A 20 -5.22 -6.50 -14.33
C SER A 20 -4.42 -7.46 -15.20
N GLY A 21 -5.06 -8.52 -15.70
CA GLY A 21 -4.38 -9.58 -16.42
C GLY A 21 -3.56 -10.43 -15.43
N ASP A 22 -2.29 -10.66 -15.74
CA ASP A 22 -1.37 -11.43 -14.89
C ASP A 22 -0.61 -10.55 -13.87
N GLU A 23 -0.99 -9.29 -13.73
CA GLU A 23 -0.34 -8.35 -12.82
C GLU A 23 -1.23 -8.04 -11.62
N THR A 24 -0.66 -8.18 -10.43
CA THR A 24 -1.26 -7.74 -9.18
C THR A 24 -0.42 -6.63 -8.58
N LEU A 25 -1.05 -5.50 -8.26
CA LEU A 25 -0.40 -4.41 -7.54
C LEU A 25 -1.00 -4.30 -6.14
N LEU A 26 -0.17 -4.19 -5.12
CA LEU A 26 -0.58 -3.73 -3.80
C LEU A 26 -0.26 -2.23 -3.70
N CYS A 27 -1.28 -1.42 -3.48
CA CYS A 27 -1.14 0.01 -3.23
C CYS A 27 -1.49 0.30 -1.77
N VAL A 28 -0.59 0.93 -1.04
CA VAL A 28 -0.78 1.32 0.37
C VAL A 28 -0.53 2.81 0.50
N PHE A 29 -1.47 3.53 1.08
CA PHE A 29 -1.39 4.98 1.27
C PHE A 29 -1.70 5.35 2.70
N ASN A 30 -0.82 6.15 3.31
CA ASN A 30 -1.12 6.85 4.54
C ASN A 30 -1.63 8.25 4.19
N LEU A 31 -2.91 8.48 4.43
CA LEU A 31 -3.60 9.75 4.21
C LEU A 31 -3.68 10.59 5.48
N GLY A 32 -3.14 10.10 6.60
CA GLY A 32 -3.06 10.82 7.86
C GLY A 32 -1.86 11.77 7.92
N ASP A 33 -1.92 12.67 8.91
CA ASP A 33 -0.88 13.67 9.19
C ASP A 33 0.27 13.12 10.04
N ASP A 34 0.14 11.90 10.56
CA ASP A 34 1.15 11.22 11.37
C ASP A 34 1.72 10.01 10.64
N ALA A 35 2.98 9.66 10.93
CA ALA A 35 3.57 8.42 10.46
C ALA A 35 2.86 7.21 11.07
N ARG A 36 2.63 6.18 10.25
CA ARG A 36 1.97 4.92 10.65
C ARG A 36 2.90 3.74 10.38
N GLY A 37 2.79 2.72 11.22
CA GLY A 37 3.43 1.44 10.93
C GLY A 37 2.72 0.72 9.78
N TRP A 38 3.40 -0.25 9.18
CA TRP A 38 2.78 -1.11 8.18
C TRP A 38 1.54 -1.84 8.73
N PRO A 39 0.41 -1.89 8.00
CA PRO A 39 -0.80 -2.54 8.50
C PRO A 39 -0.61 -4.04 8.75
N THR A 40 -1.11 -4.52 9.89
CA THR A 40 -1.06 -5.94 10.23
C THR A 40 -1.90 -6.77 9.27
N GLY A 41 -1.36 -7.91 8.82
CA GLY A 41 -2.09 -8.84 7.94
C GLY A 41 -1.92 -8.55 6.44
N ILE A 42 -1.20 -7.49 6.07
CA ILE A 42 -0.77 -7.26 4.69
C ILE A 42 0.64 -7.80 4.52
N ALA A 43 0.80 -8.78 3.62
CA ALA A 43 2.12 -9.30 3.30
C ALA A 43 3.03 -8.21 2.69
N THR A 44 4.30 -8.24 3.03
CA THR A 44 5.30 -7.25 2.59
C THR A 44 6.11 -7.74 1.40
N ASP A 45 5.65 -8.81 0.76
CA ASP A 45 6.24 -9.43 -0.41
C ASP A 45 5.91 -8.66 -1.69
N GLY A 46 6.80 -8.79 -2.66
CA GLY A 46 6.70 -8.12 -3.95
C GLY A 46 7.83 -7.14 -4.20
N ASP A 47 7.92 -6.71 -5.45
CA ASP A 47 8.91 -5.74 -5.91
C ASP A 47 8.38 -4.33 -5.74
N MET A 48 9.14 -3.47 -5.07
CA MET A 48 8.78 -2.06 -4.93
C MET A 48 8.83 -1.37 -6.30
N LEU A 49 7.68 -0.86 -6.73
CA LEU A 49 7.56 -0.08 -7.96
C LEU A 49 7.70 1.42 -7.69
N PHE A 50 7.10 1.88 -6.58
CA PHE A 50 7.03 3.30 -6.26
C PHE A 50 6.90 3.52 -4.76
N ALA A 51 7.58 4.53 -4.24
CA ALA A 51 7.47 4.99 -2.86
C ALA A 51 7.51 6.51 -2.83
N THR A 52 6.66 7.15 -2.03
CA THR A 52 6.74 8.58 -1.74
C THR A 52 7.19 8.83 -0.31
N ASP A 53 7.89 9.94 -0.10
CA ASP A 53 8.33 10.42 1.21
C ASP A 53 9.13 9.42 2.07
N GLY A 54 9.72 8.38 1.45
CA GLY A 54 10.44 7.33 2.16
C GLY A 54 9.54 6.23 2.74
N ALA A 55 8.31 6.09 2.26
CA ALA A 55 7.45 4.96 2.59
C ALA A 55 8.11 3.62 2.26
N ASP A 56 8.01 2.67 3.19
CA ASP A 56 8.46 1.30 3.03
C ASP A 56 7.51 0.32 3.74
N THR A 57 7.86 -0.96 3.74
CA THR A 57 7.05 -2.03 4.35
C THR A 57 7.15 -2.11 5.87
N THR A 58 7.80 -1.14 6.50
CA THR A 58 7.90 -0.98 7.95
C THR A 58 7.18 0.29 8.42
N THR A 59 7.37 1.39 7.68
CA THR A 59 6.94 2.73 8.05
C THR A 59 6.31 3.43 6.85
N LEU A 60 5.14 4.02 7.09
CA LEU A 60 4.41 4.87 6.17
C LEU A 60 4.40 6.29 6.73
N PRO A 61 5.28 7.20 6.27
CA PRO A 61 5.26 8.61 6.63
C PRO A 61 3.90 9.28 6.38
N ALA A 62 3.68 10.46 6.95
CA ALA A 62 2.46 11.23 6.73
C ALA A 62 2.28 11.53 5.24
N LEU A 63 1.04 11.44 4.73
CA LEU A 63 0.71 11.75 3.33
C LEU A 63 1.59 10.99 2.30
N SER A 64 1.93 9.73 2.60
CA SER A 64 2.82 8.90 1.80
C SER A 64 2.10 7.73 1.13
N GLY A 65 2.79 7.09 0.19
CA GLY A 65 2.29 5.92 -0.53
C GLY A 65 3.40 4.99 -0.97
N LEU A 66 3.08 3.70 -0.96
CA LEU A 66 3.93 2.61 -1.44
C LEU A 66 3.13 1.76 -2.43
N VAL A 67 3.75 1.42 -3.56
CA VAL A 67 3.20 0.50 -4.55
C VAL A 67 4.16 -0.67 -4.74
N LEU A 68 3.68 -1.87 -4.51
CA LEU A 68 4.40 -3.13 -4.73
C LEU A 68 3.77 -3.90 -5.89
N ARG A 69 4.59 -4.56 -6.69
CA ARG A 69 4.15 -5.57 -7.65
C ARG A 69 4.19 -6.94 -7.00
N ARG A 70 3.08 -7.67 -7.06
CA ARG A 70 2.95 -9.06 -6.63
C ARG A 70 2.81 -9.98 -7.84
#